data_AF-F4P6R2-F1
#
_entry.id   AF-F4P6R2-F1
#
_cell.length_a   1.000
_cell.length_b   1.000
_cell.length_c   1.000
_cell.angle_alpha   90.00
_cell.angle_beta   90.00
_cell.angle_gamma   90.00
#
_symmetry.space_group_name_H-M   'P 1'
#
loop_
_entity.id
_entity.type
_entity.pdbx_description
1 polymer ?
#
loop_
_entity_poly.entity_id
_entity_poly.type
_entity_poly.pdbx_seq_one_letter_code
_entity_poly.pdbx_strand_id
1 'polypeptide(L)'
;MCVYQVVMVKGETELDMRGRCSAGQKVLTSIMIRLALAETFCVNCGILALDEPTTNLDRENIESLAESLAEIIQYRRQQSNFQLIVITHDEEFMQLLGSGEFADFYYRVEKRAE
;
A
#
# COMPACT_ATOMS: atom_id res chain seq x y z
N MET A 1 -28.83 12.49 -3.38
CA MET A 1 -27.98 11.40 -2.87
C MET A 1 -26.78 11.32 -3.80
N CYS A 2 -25.58 11.67 -3.32
CA CYS A 2 -24.36 11.63 -4.15
C CYS A 2 -23.84 10.20 -4.20
N VAL A 3 -23.48 9.71 -5.39
CA VAL A 3 -22.88 8.39 -5.59
C VAL A 3 -21.44 8.61 -6.02
N TYR A 4 -20.50 8.01 -5.29
CA TYR A 4 -19.09 8.01 -5.63
C TYR A 4 -18.72 6.68 -6.29
N GLN A 5 -17.90 6.74 -7.34
CA GLN A 5 -17.39 5.57 -8.05
C GLN A 5 -15.89 5.71 -8.26
N VAL A 6 -15.19 4.59 -8.24
CA VAL A 6 -13.77 4.52 -8.59
C VAL A 6 -13.68 3.94 -10.00
N VAL A 7 -13.08 4.69 -10.92
CA VAL A 7 -12.97 4.31 -12.33
C VAL A 7 -11.51 4.09 -12.71
N MET A 8 -11.27 3.09 -13.56
CA MET A 8 -10.00 2.88 -14.25
C MET A 8 -10.14 3.44 -15.66
N VAL A 9 -9.19 4.29 -16.06
CA VAL A 9 -9.16 4.86 -17.42
C VAL A 9 -8.03 4.18 -18.21
N LYS A 10 -8.36 3.61 -19.36
CA LYS A 10 -7.41 3.00 -20.29
C LYS A 10 -7.60 3.59 -21.69
N GLY A 11 -6.69 4.46 -22.11
CA GLY A 11 -6.88 5.27 -23.32
C GLY A 11 -8.06 6.23 -23.13
N GLU A 12 -9.02 6.20 -24.05
CA GLU A 12 -10.26 6.98 -23.96
C GLU A 12 -11.42 6.21 -23.28
N THR A 13 -11.17 4.99 -22.79
CA THR A 13 -12.22 4.17 -22.17
C THR A 13 -12.18 4.30 -20.65
N GLU A 14 -13.33 4.66 -20.07
CA GLU A 14 -13.56 4.58 -18.62
C GLU A 14 -14.26 3.27 -18.25
N LEU A 15 -13.79 2.64 -17.17
CA LEU A 15 -14.34 1.40 -16.66
C LEU A 15 -14.58 1.52 -15.16
N ASP A 16 -15.81 1.27 -14.70
CA ASP A 16 -16.10 1.11 -13.27
C ASP A 16 -15.27 -0.06 -12.72
N MET A 17 -14.48 0.21 -11.68
CA MET A 17 -13.63 -0.80 -11.05
C MET A 17 -14.46 -1.84 -10.27
N ARG A 18 -15.69 -1.50 -9.87
CA ARG A 18 -16.54 -2.38 -9.08
C ARG A 18 -16.89 -3.65 -9.85
N GLY A 19 -16.40 -4.79 -9.34
CA GLY A 19 -16.62 -6.10 -9.95
C GLY A 19 -15.85 -6.34 -11.25
N ARG A 20 -14.96 -5.42 -11.67
CA ARG A 20 -14.20 -5.55 -12.93
C ARG A 20 -12.68 -5.51 -12.77
N CYS A 21 -12.18 -5.23 -11.57
CA CYS A 21 -10.74 -5.20 -11.28
C CYS A 21 -10.23 -6.45 -10.55
N SER A 22 -8.95 -6.76 -10.77
CA SER A 22 -8.22 -7.82 -10.06
C SER A 22 -8.09 -7.51 -8.56
N ALA A 23 -7.70 -8.51 -7.77
CA ALA A 23 -7.43 -8.33 -6.34
C ALA A 23 -6.31 -7.30 -6.11
N GLY A 24 -5.18 -7.40 -6.82
CA GLY A 24 -4.08 -6.44 -6.70
C GLY A 24 -4.47 -5.01 -7.08
N GLN A 25 -5.22 -4.83 -8.18
CA GLN A 25 -5.74 -3.50 -8.56
C GLN A 25 -6.61 -2.88 -7.46
N LYS A 26 -7.46 -3.68 -6.81
CA LYS A 26 -8.29 -3.20 -5.70
C LYS A 26 -7.45 -2.81 -4.49
N VAL A 27 -6.44 -3.61 -4.14
CA VAL A 27 -5.54 -3.32 -3.01
C VAL A 27 -4.73 -2.05 -3.26
N LEU A 28 -4.11 -1.94 -4.43
CA LEU A 28 -3.32 -0.77 -4.84
C LEU A 28 -4.17 0.51 -4.84
N THR A 29 -5.32 0.47 -5.51
CA THR A 29 -6.22 1.63 -5.56
C THR A 29 -6.76 1.98 -4.18
N SER A 30 -7.05 1.00 -3.32
CA SER A 30 -7.45 1.26 -1.93
C SER A 30 -6.36 1.96 -1.12
N ILE A 31 -5.09 1.55 -1.28
CA ILE A 31 -3.94 2.19 -0.60
C ILE A 31 -3.77 3.63 -1.11
N MET A 32 -3.77 3.83 -2.42
CA MET A 32 -3.63 5.15 -3.04
C MET A 32 -4.74 6.11 -2.60
N ILE A 33 -6.00 5.66 -2.59
CA ILE A 33 -7.12 6.48 -2.12
C ILE A 33 -6.95 6.82 -0.63
N ARG A 34 -6.58 5.84 0.22
CA ARG A 34 -6.34 6.12 1.65
C ARG A 34 -5.22 7.13 1.88
N LEU A 35 -4.15 7.05 1.10
CA LEU A 35 -3.03 7.99 1.16
C LEU A 35 -3.42 9.40 0.71
N ALA A 36 -4.17 9.51 -0.39
CA ALA A 36 -4.66 10.79 -0.91
C ALA A 36 -5.67 11.44 0.05
N LEU A 37 -6.54 10.62 0.65
CA LEU A 37 -7.47 11.08 1.69
C LEU A 37 -6.71 11.55 2.94
N ALA A 38 -5.70 10.80 3.40
CA ALA A 38 -4.88 11.21 4.54
C ALA A 38 -4.18 12.55 4.25
N GLU A 39 -3.67 12.76 3.05
CA GLU A 39 -3.03 14.02 2.64
C GLU A 39 -4.02 15.19 2.56
N THR A 40 -5.22 14.95 2.01
CA THR A 40 -6.22 16.00 1.78
C THR A 40 -6.93 16.40 3.08
N PHE A 41 -7.24 15.43 3.93
CA PHE A 41 -8.07 15.65 5.12
C PHE A 41 -7.26 15.83 6.40
N CYS A 42 -6.03 15.32 6.46
CA CYS A 42 -5.19 15.46 7.63
C CYS A 42 -3.96 16.30 7.31
N VAL A 43 -4.07 17.60 7.58
CA VAL A 43 -2.90 18.46 7.74
C VAL A 43 -2.02 17.81 8.82
N ASN A 44 -0.87 17.24 8.44
CA ASN A 44 0.06 16.47 9.28
C ASN A 44 -0.29 15.01 9.67
N CYS A 45 -1.21 14.28 9.00
CA CYS A 45 -1.24 12.82 9.25
C CYS A 45 -0.08 12.14 8.51
N GLY A 46 0.97 11.90 9.27
CA GLY A 46 2.18 11.24 8.84
C GLY A 46 2.11 9.73 8.73
N ILE A 47 1.18 9.10 9.45
CA ILE A 47 1.28 7.67 9.76
C ILE A 47 0.33 6.87 8.87
N LEU A 48 0.88 5.95 8.09
CA LEU A 48 0.14 4.91 7.38
C LEU A 48 0.47 3.54 8.00
N ALA A 49 -0.54 2.79 8.42
CA ALA A 49 -0.37 1.41 8.87
C ALA A 49 -1.05 0.44 7.89
N LEU A 50 -0.32 -0.61 7.50
CA LEU A 50 -0.78 -1.69 6.65
C LEU A 50 -0.67 -3.01 7.42
N ASP A 51 -1.82 -3.63 7.69
CA ASP A 51 -1.91 -4.92 8.38
C ASP A 51 -2.15 -6.03 7.36
N GLU A 52 -1.21 -6.96 7.25
CA GLU A 52 -1.17 -8.09 6.31
C GLU A 52 -1.59 -7.73 4.87
N PRO A 53 -0.87 -6.80 4.21
CA PRO A 53 -1.30 -6.24 2.93
C PRO A 53 -1.21 -7.21 1.74
N THR A 54 -0.55 -8.36 1.92
CA THR A 54 -0.43 -9.44 0.92
C THR A 54 -1.56 -10.47 0.98
N THR A 55 -2.55 -10.29 1.88
CA THR A 55 -3.66 -11.22 2.04
C THR A 55 -4.43 -11.43 0.73
N ASN A 56 -4.56 -12.69 0.30
CA ASN A 56 -5.22 -13.11 -0.95
C ASN A 56 -4.59 -12.55 -2.25
N LEU A 57 -3.32 -12.14 -2.21
CA LEU A 57 -2.57 -11.77 -3.41
C LEU A 57 -1.73 -12.97 -3.91
N ASP A 58 -1.65 -13.10 -5.22
CA ASP A 58 -0.66 -13.96 -5.85
C ASP A 58 0.70 -13.24 -5.91
N ARG A 59 1.75 -13.97 -6.29
CA ARG A 59 3.12 -13.48 -6.32
C ARG A 59 3.30 -12.21 -7.17
N GLU A 60 2.70 -12.18 -8.36
CA GLU A 60 2.78 -11.03 -9.28
C GLU A 60 2.14 -9.77 -8.66
N ASN A 61 1.03 -9.94 -7.95
CA ASN A 61 0.39 -8.83 -7.24
C ASN A 61 1.16 -8.43 -5.97
N ILE A 62 1.85 -9.35 -5.30
CA ILE A 62 2.74 -9.04 -4.17
C ILE A 62 3.93 -8.18 -4.65
N GLU A 63 4.56 -8.56 -5.76
CA GLU A 63 5.64 -7.78 -6.41
C GLU A 63 5.14 -6.39 -6.79
N SER A 64 4.01 -6.30 -7.49
CA SER A 64 3.40 -5.01 -7.89
C SER A 64 3.07 -4.12 -6.69
N LEU A 65 2.63 -4.73 -5.59
CA LEU A 65 2.33 -4.01 -4.35
C LEU A 65 3.58 -3.48 -3.68
N ALA A 66 4.64 -4.29 -3.61
CA ALA A 66 5.93 -3.87 -3.05
C ALA A 66 6.53 -2.72 -3.85
N GLU A 67 6.52 -2.80 -5.19
CA GLU A 67 6.99 -1.72 -6.09
C GLU A 67 6.20 -0.43 -5.88
N SER A 68 4.87 -0.51 -5.84
CA SER A 68 4.02 0.67 -5.63
C SER A 68 4.26 1.32 -4.26
N LEU A 69 4.43 0.51 -3.21
CA LEU A 69 4.75 1.01 -1.87
C LEU A 69 6.15 1.65 -1.81
N ALA A 70 7.13 1.07 -2.50
CA ALA A 70 8.46 1.66 -2.64
C ALA A 70 8.41 3.04 -3.30
N GLU A 71 7.67 3.20 -4.39
CA GLU A 71 7.48 4.50 -5.05
C GLU A 71 6.83 5.54 -4.11
N ILE A 72 5.80 5.12 -3.37
CA ILE A 72 5.14 5.98 -2.37
C ILE A 72 6.13 6.42 -1.29
N ILE A 73 6.93 5.49 -0.75
CA ILE A 73 7.93 5.80 0.28
C ILE A 73 8.98 6.77 -0.28
N GLN A 74 9.49 6.55 -1.50
CA GLN A 74 10.45 7.46 -2.12
C GLN A 74 9.88 8.87 -2.31
N TYR A 75 8.65 8.97 -2.83
CA TYR A 75 7.98 10.24 -3.01
C TYR A 75 7.78 10.98 -1.68
N ARG A 76 7.38 10.25 -0.63
CA ARG A 76 7.06 10.82 0.68
C ARG A 76 8.26 10.96 1.62
N ARG A 77 9.41 10.36 1.32
CA ARG A 77 10.68 10.56 2.05
C ARG A 77 11.10 12.03 2.10
N GLN A 78 10.71 12.82 1.11
CA GLN A 78 10.96 14.27 1.09
C GLN A 78 10.06 15.06 2.07
N GLN A 79 8.97 14.46 2.56
CA GLN A 79 8.09 15.05 3.57
C GLN A 79 8.57 14.65 4.96
N SER A 80 8.80 15.63 5.83
CA SER A 80 9.40 15.41 7.17
C SER A 80 8.58 14.56 8.13
N ASN A 81 7.31 14.31 7.82
CA ASN A 81 6.36 13.73 8.77
C ASN A 81 5.84 12.36 8.34
N PHE A 82 6.35 11.71 7.30
CA PHE A 82 5.80 10.41 6.86
C PHE A 82 6.38 9.22 7.65
N GLN A 83 5.52 8.33 8.13
CA GLN A 83 5.85 7.07 8.78
C GLN A 83 4.96 5.96 8.22
N LEU A 84 5.58 4.93 7.66
CA LEU A 84 4.89 3.73 7.20
C LEU A 84 5.15 2.58 8.17
N ILE A 85 4.08 1.93 8.64
CA ILE A 85 4.14 0.73 9.46
C ILE A 85 3.54 -0.41 8.64
N VAL A 86 4.31 -1.47 8.44
CA VAL A 86 3.86 -2.68 7.76
C VAL A 86 3.93 -3.84 8.73
N ILE A 87 2.82 -4.55 8.89
CA ILE A 87 2.74 -5.79 9.65
C ILE A 87 2.53 -6.90 8.63
N THR A 88 3.47 -7.84 8.57
CA THR A 88 3.32 -9.02 7.73
C THR A 88 4.10 -10.21 8.27
N HIS A 89 3.66 -11.41 7.90
CA HIS A 89 4.42 -12.65 8.04
C HIS A 89 5.07 -13.11 6.71
N ASP A 90 4.89 -12.35 5.63
CA ASP A 90 5.42 -12.68 4.31
C ASP A 90 6.88 -12.20 4.16
N GLU A 91 7.82 -13.14 4.20
CA GLU A 91 9.25 -12.85 4.07
C GLU A 91 9.64 -12.39 2.67
N GLU A 92 8.97 -12.87 1.61
CA GLU A 92 9.25 -12.46 0.23
C GLU A 92 8.85 -10.99 0.03
N PHE A 93 7.67 -10.61 0.51
CA PHE A 93 7.22 -9.21 0.50
C PHE A 93 8.15 -8.29 1.30
N MET A 94 8.64 -8.74 2.46
CA MET A 94 9.63 -7.99 3.23
C MET A 94 10.96 -7.83 2.47
N GLN A 95 11.41 -8.83 1.73
CA GLN A 95 12.61 -8.72 0.89
C GLN A 95 12.41 -7.76 -0.27
N LEU A 96 11.26 -7.81 -0.95
CA LEU A 96 10.92 -6.90 -2.04
C LEU A 96 10.84 -5.44 -1.56
N LEU A 97 10.29 -5.19 -0.38
CA LEU A 97 10.30 -3.85 0.24
C LEU A 97 11.69 -3.45 0.78
N GLY A 98 12.42 -4.38 1.40
CA GLY A 98 13.69 -4.11 2.09
C GLY A 98 14.88 -3.93 1.14
N SER A 99 14.86 -4.59 -0.02
CA SER A 99 15.94 -4.50 -1.02
C SER A 99 16.12 -3.11 -1.63
N GLY A 100 15.16 -2.19 -1.45
CA GLY A 100 15.27 -0.80 -1.88
C GLY A 100 15.70 0.21 -0.80
N GLU A 101 16.30 -0.24 0.31
CA GLU A 101 16.73 0.64 1.44
C GLU A 101 15.59 1.46 2.06
N PHE A 102 14.35 0.99 2.02
CA PHE A 102 13.19 1.80 2.44
C PHE A 102 12.84 1.72 3.93
N ALA A 103 13.28 0.68 4.62
CA ALA A 103 13.01 0.48 6.04
C ALA A 103 14.23 0.89 6.89
N ASP A 104 14.05 1.87 7.77
CA ASP A 104 15.07 2.27 8.75
C ASP A 104 15.24 1.23 9.86
N PHE A 105 14.15 0.53 10.22
CA PHE A 105 14.10 -0.47 11.29
C PHE A 105 13.17 -1.63 10.93
N TYR A 106 13.51 -2.84 11.39
CA TYR A 106 12.65 -4.03 11.34
C TYR A 106 12.48 -4.60 12.74
N TYR A 107 11.25 -4.98 13.09
CA TYR A 107 10.90 -5.63 14.34
C TYR A 107 10.35 -7.02 14.06
N ARG A 108 10.95 -8.04 14.68
CA ARG A 108 10.42 -9.40 14.68
C ARG A 108 9.68 -9.67 15.98
N VAL A 109 8.43 -10.11 15.88
CA VAL A 109 7.60 -10.49 17.03
C VAL A 109 7.48 -12.02 17.06
N GLU A 110 7.94 -12.63 18.15
CA GLU A 110 7.87 -14.09 18.36
C GLU A 110 7.18 -14.39 19.69
N LYS A 111 6.48 -15.53 19.78
CA LYS A 111 5.99 -16.02 21.08
C LYS A 111 7.19 -16.45 21.92
N ARG A 112 7.31 -15.93 23.15
CA ARG A 112 8.23 -16.50 24.13
C ARG A 112 7.80 -17.93 24.44
N ALA A 113 8.72 -18.88 24.28
CA ALA A 113 8.56 -20.20 24.84
C ALA A 113 8.67 -20.08 26.36
N GLU A 114 7.59 -20.43 27.06
CA GLU A 114 7.61 -20.73 28.50
C GLU A 114 8.10 -22.16 28.73
#